data_AF-A0A382JKF4-F1
#
_entry.id   AF-A0A382JKF4-F1
#
_cell.length_a   1.000
_cell.length_b   1.000
_cell.length_c   1.000
_cell.angle_alpha   90.00
_cell.angle_beta   90.00
_cell.angle_gamma   90.00
#
_symmetry.space_group_name_H-M   'P 1'
#
loop_
_entity.id
_entity.type
_entity.pdbx_description
1 polymer ?
#
loop_
_entity_poly.entity_id
_entity_poly.type
_entity_poly.pdbx_seq_one_letter_code
_entity_poly.pdbx_strand_id
1 'polypeptide(L)'
;MENEKEMEQYQMETSWSTRITDEIVLEAIQGNIPFSMELAILDNITELNRGTVSNKEIFIKFFSLMLKDKVARPIQAIAAQSGHIARIEDTAEAFEWGIILLKECAESGLYQFQEIEEDWYVYPNLTLTKKIKQKIDRLQYLPPMKSLPIPWTNNTNGGWLFETKHLVLGNKFKKHSLPLAYDVINKLQEIEWEIDSETYKYEKQTNRAMNKQKFLRVIKDYLGIPFHFVWRYDCRGRSYSSGYDLNLQTNEYGKALLSLHKKEVITDIGLPNLYIAIANHAGMDHLTWQDRYKWAKSMHPDSINWKEPILGRKAIRALKDTEECKATGYVMSLDATSSGLQVMAALSGCEDTAVQVNMVDPDQRVDVYGTIANEMSKQLSKPVPRKIIKQAAMT
;
A
#
# COMPACT_ATOMS: atom_id res chain seq x y z
N MET A 1 16.98 -0.43 25.38
CA MET A 1 15.59 -0.43 24.90
C MET A 1 15.48 -0.04 23.43
N GLU A 2 15.97 1.13 23.00
CA GLU A 2 15.84 1.55 21.58
C GLU A 2 16.65 0.67 20.61
N ASN A 3 17.94 0.44 20.90
CA ASN A 3 18.77 -0.52 20.13
C ASN A 3 18.23 -1.96 20.13
N GLU A 4 17.47 -2.34 21.17
CA GLU A 4 16.88 -3.68 21.26
C GLU A 4 15.65 -3.79 20.35
N LYS A 5 14.76 -2.78 20.35
CA LYS A 5 13.66 -2.67 19.40
C LYS A 5 14.13 -2.62 17.95
N GLU A 6 15.21 -1.88 17.66
CA GLU A 6 15.80 -1.83 16.32
C GLU A 6 16.39 -3.19 15.91
N MET A 7 17.05 -3.90 16.82
CA MET A 7 17.57 -5.24 16.55
C MET A 7 16.44 -6.24 16.29
N GLU A 8 15.39 -6.25 17.11
CA GLU A 8 14.19 -7.07 16.88
C GLU A 8 13.50 -6.73 15.55
N GLN A 9 13.39 -5.43 15.25
CA GLN A 9 12.85 -4.95 13.98
C GLN A 9 13.69 -5.47 12.82
N TYR A 10 15.02 -5.31 12.85
CA TYR A 10 15.92 -5.80 11.80
C TYR A 10 15.83 -7.33 11.61
N GLN A 11 15.73 -8.10 12.69
CA GLN A 11 15.53 -9.56 12.64
C GLN A 11 14.18 -9.93 12.00
N MET A 12 13.11 -9.20 12.31
CA MET A 12 11.81 -9.39 11.67
C MET A 12 11.87 -9.06 10.17
N GLU A 13 12.50 -7.94 9.80
CA GLU A 13 12.61 -7.53 8.40
C GLU A 13 13.41 -8.53 7.56
N THR A 14 14.56 -8.97 8.07
CA THR A 14 15.42 -9.98 7.40
C THR A 14 14.77 -11.35 7.30
N SER A 15 13.85 -11.72 8.20
CA SER A 15 13.18 -13.02 8.17
C SER A 15 11.87 -13.02 7.38
N TRP A 16 11.19 -11.88 7.25
CA TRP A 16 9.87 -11.80 6.64
C TRP A 16 9.90 -11.19 5.24
N SER A 17 10.89 -10.38 4.90
CA SER A 17 10.87 -9.64 3.64
C SER A 17 10.85 -10.55 2.41
N THR A 18 10.01 -10.20 1.44
CA THR A 18 10.06 -10.80 0.09
C THR A 18 11.39 -10.55 -0.63
N ARG A 19 12.23 -9.61 -0.21
CA ARG A 19 13.55 -9.35 -0.80
C ARG A 19 14.49 -10.55 -0.72
N ILE A 20 14.41 -11.35 0.34
CA ILE A 20 15.28 -12.53 0.52
C ILE A 20 14.80 -13.76 -0.26
N THR A 21 13.76 -13.64 -1.10
CA THR A 21 13.24 -14.77 -1.88
C THR A 21 14.33 -15.41 -2.73
N ASP A 22 15.13 -14.59 -3.41
CA ASP A 22 16.14 -15.08 -4.35
C ASP A 22 17.28 -15.81 -3.61
N GLU A 23 17.66 -15.32 -2.43
CA GLU A 23 18.64 -15.97 -1.56
C GLU A 23 18.13 -17.32 -1.03
N ILE A 24 16.87 -17.39 -0.57
CA ILE A 24 16.25 -18.65 -0.14
C ILE A 24 16.21 -19.67 -1.28
N VAL A 25 15.86 -19.22 -2.49
CA VAL A 25 15.82 -20.11 -3.66
C VAL A 25 17.21 -20.66 -3.92
N LEU A 26 18.24 -19.81 -3.92
CA LEU A 26 19.62 -20.19 -4.16
C LEU A 26 20.17 -21.16 -3.08
N GLU A 27 20.01 -20.84 -1.80
CA GLU A 27 20.45 -21.72 -0.70
C GLU A 27 19.84 -23.12 -0.81
N ALA A 28 18.60 -23.20 -1.26
CA ALA A 28 17.88 -24.47 -1.25
C ALA A 28 18.22 -25.38 -2.45
N ILE A 29 18.85 -24.82 -3.48
CA ILE A 29 19.33 -25.55 -4.65
C ILE A 29 20.85 -25.77 -4.61
N GLN A 30 21.58 -25.07 -3.75
CA GLN A 30 23.02 -25.28 -3.54
C GLN A 30 23.29 -26.77 -3.22
N GLY A 31 24.16 -27.39 -4.01
CA GLY A 31 24.49 -28.81 -3.92
C GLY A 31 23.48 -29.77 -4.58
N ASN A 32 22.31 -29.29 -5.02
CA ASN A 32 21.31 -30.07 -5.76
C ASN A 32 21.33 -29.81 -7.28
N ILE A 33 21.97 -28.73 -7.72
CA ILE A 33 22.18 -28.43 -9.14
C ILE A 33 23.52 -28.97 -9.62
N PRO A 34 23.60 -29.57 -10.82
CA PRO A 34 24.88 -29.99 -11.39
C PRO A 34 25.85 -28.81 -11.49
N PHE A 35 27.09 -28.98 -11.05
CA PHE A 35 28.12 -27.94 -11.18
C PHE A 35 28.29 -27.46 -12.64
N SER A 36 28.11 -28.37 -13.60
CA SER A 36 28.12 -28.05 -15.03
C SER A 36 27.01 -27.09 -15.45
N MET A 37 25.81 -27.16 -14.85
CA MET A 37 24.71 -26.24 -15.12
C MET A 37 25.03 -24.83 -14.62
N GLU A 38 25.52 -24.74 -13.38
CA GLU A 38 25.92 -23.45 -12.80
C GLU A 38 27.04 -22.79 -13.61
N LEU A 39 28.06 -23.57 -13.98
CA LEU A 39 29.19 -23.08 -14.78
C LEU A 39 28.74 -22.60 -16.17
N ALA A 40 27.94 -23.40 -16.89
CA ALA A 40 27.46 -23.03 -18.22
C ALA A 40 26.65 -21.73 -18.21
N ILE A 41 25.77 -21.55 -17.22
CA ILE A 41 24.97 -20.31 -17.11
C ILE A 41 25.89 -19.12 -16.75
N LEU A 42 26.83 -19.30 -15.82
CA LEU A 42 27.76 -18.24 -15.43
C LEU A 42 28.69 -17.82 -16.56
N ASP A 43 29.16 -18.75 -17.38
CA ASP A 43 30.01 -18.46 -18.54
C ASP A 43 29.23 -17.62 -19.57
N ASN A 44 28.00 -18.04 -19.92
CA ASN A 44 27.12 -17.28 -20.80
C ASN A 44 26.80 -15.88 -20.26
N ILE A 45 26.54 -15.76 -18.95
CA ILE A 45 26.35 -14.46 -18.30
C ILE A 45 27.63 -13.62 -18.42
N THR A 46 28.80 -14.23 -18.21
CA THR A 46 30.08 -13.52 -18.26
C THR A 46 30.35 -12.94 -19.64
N GLU A 47 30.02 -13.68 -20.70
CA GLU A 47 30.16 -13.22 -22.09
C GLU A 47 29.19 -12.07 -22.44
N LEU A 48 27.96 -12.14 -21.92
CA LEU A 48 26.90 -11.18 -22.25
C LEU A 48 26.89 -9.94 -21.35
N ASN A 49 27.44 -10.03 -20.13
CA ASN A 49 27.30 -8.98 -19.14
C ASN A 49 28.10 -7.72 -19.50
N ARG A 50 27.45 -6.56 -19.38
CA ARG A 50 28.01 -5.24 -19.66
C ARG A 50 28.79 -4.63 -18.49
N GLY A 51 28.89 -5.35 -17.36
CA GLY A 51 29.64 -4.92 -16.17
C GLY A 51 28.87 -4.00 -15.20
N THR A 52 27.59 -3.75 -15.45
CA THR A 52 26.72 -2.90 -14.60
C THR A 52 26.26 -3.59 -13.32
N VAL A 53 26.26 -4.92 -13.31
CA VAL A 53 25.84 -5.81 -12.23
C VAL A 53 26.84 -6.96 -12.14
N SER A 54 27.06 -7.53 -10.96
CA SER A 54 27.93 -8.71 -10.84
C SER A 54 27.31 -9.95 -11.51
N ASN A 55 28.12 -10.80 -12.14
CA ASN A 55 27.65 -12.04 -12.78
C ASN A 55 26.88 -12.92 -11.78
N LYS A 56 27.36 -12.98 -10.54
CA LYS A 56 26.72 -13.70 -9.44
C LYS A 56 25.31 -13.17 -9.15
N GLU A 57 25.12 -11.85 -9.11
CA GLU A 57 23.79 -11.27 -8.89
C GLU A 57 22.84 -11.55 -10.07
N ILE A 58 23.32 -11.45 -11.31
CA ILE A 58 22.53 -11.81 -12.51
C ILE A 58 22.13 -13.27 -12.43
N PHE A 59 23.06 -14.17 -12.14
CA PHE A 59 22.82 -15.61 -12.00
C PHE A 59 21.74 -15.90 -10.96
N ILE A 60 21.89 -15.38 -9.74
CA ILE A 60 20.94 -15.63 -8.64
C ILE A 60 19.53 -15.19 -9.02
N LYS A 61 19.38 -13.99 -9.59
CA LYS A 61 18.07 -13.45 -9.98
C LYS A 61 17.48 -14.16 -11.19
N PHE A 62 18.29 -14.50 -12.19
CA PHE A 62 17.88 -15.27 -13.36
C PHE A 62 17.40 -16.66 -12.96
N PHE A 63 18.16 -17.34 -12.10
CA PHE A 63 17.82 -18.67 -11.60
C PHE A 63 16.54 -18.64 -10.75
N SER A 64 16.42 -17.66 -9.84
CA SER A 64 15.20 -17.45 -9.05
C SER A 64 13.99 -17.19 -9.93
N LEU A 65 14.14 -16.34 -10.96
CA LEU A 65 13.09 -16.02 -11.93
C LEU A 65 12.55 -17.28 -12.61
N MET A 66 13.41 -18.26 -12.92
CA MET A 66 12.99 -19.54 -13.51
C MET A 66 12.24 -20.43 -12.52
N LEU A 67 12.69 -20.51 -11.26
CA LEU A 67 12.16 -21.48 -10.31
C LEU A 67 10.95 -21.03 -9.50
N LYS A 68 10.67 -19.73 -9.48
CA LYS A 68 9.66 -19.14 -8.59
C LYS A 68 8.24 -19.60 -8.92
N ASP A 69 7.94 -19.77 -10.19
CA ASP A 69 6.61 -20.14 -10.67
C ASP A 69 6.62 -21.54 -11.29
N LYS A 70 5.69 -22.41 -10.84
CA LYS A 70 5.48 -23.76 -11.43
C LYS A 70 4.84 -23.71 -12.83
N VAL A 71 4.63 -22.51 -13.37
CA VAL A 71 3.78 -22.27 -14.54
C VAL A 71 4.68 -21.77 -15.65
N ALA A 72 4.50 -22.34 -16.83
CA ALA A 72 5.09 -21.85 -18.05
C ALA A 72 4.89 -20.34 -18.18
N ARG A 73 5.93 -19.60 -18.55
CA ARG A 73 5.82 -18.16 -18.78
C ARG A 73 6.10 -17.85 -20.24
N PRO A 74 5.37 -16.89 -20.84
CA PRO A 74 5.68 -16.41 -22.17
C PRO A 74 7.14 -15.96 -22.23
N ILE A 75 7.83 -16.35 -23.30
CA ILE A 75 9.27 -16.11 -23.47
C ILE A 75 9.62 -14.62 -23.36
N GLN A 76 8.72 -13.75 -23.84
CA GLN A 76 8.87 -12.30 -23.80
C GLN A 76 8.92 -11.76 -22.38
N ALA A 77 8.11 -12.32 -21.48
CA ALA A 77 8.07 -11.89 -20.08
C ALA A 77 9.35 -12.27 -19.33
N ILE A 78 9.91 -13.45 -19.60
CA ILE A 78 11.17 -13.89 -19.00
C ILE A 78 12.34 -13.10 -19.58
N ALA A 79 12.44 -13.00 -20.91
CA ALA A 79 13.52 -12.30 -21.59
C ALA A 79 13.65 -10.84 -21.11
N ALA A 80 12.56 -10.07 -21.12
CA ALA A 80 12.58 -8.69 -20.65
C ALA A 80 13.00 -8.57 -19.17
N GLN A 81 12.56 -9.50 -18.32
CA GLN A 81 12.95 -9.53 -16.90
C GLN A 81 14.45 -9.87 -16.73
N SER A 82 14.98 -10.80 -17.53
CA SER A 82 16.41 -11.15 -17.55
C SER A 82 17.29 -9.97 -17.95
N GLY A 83 16.93 -9.21 -18.99
CA GLY A 83 17.68 -8.00 -19.35
C GLY A 83 17.64 -6.90 -18.28
N HIS A 84 16.48 -6.71 -17.63
CA HIS A 84 16.37 -5.76 -16.53
C HIS A 84 17.16 -6.18 -15.28
N ILE A 85 17.33 -7.49 -15.04
CA ILE A 85 18.22 -8.02 -14.01
C ILE A 85 19.68 -7.58 -14.28
N ALA A 86 20.10 -7.56 -15.54
CA ALA A 86 21.40 -7.03 -15.98
C ALA A 86 21.45 -5.49 -16.03
N ARG A 87 20.47 -4.79 -15.44
CA ARG A 87 20.31 -3.32 -15.45
C ARG A 87 20.25 -2.71 -16.85
N ILE A 88 19.80 -3.44 -17.86
CA ILE A 88 19.49 -2.86 -19.16
C ILE A 88 18.20 -2.06 -19.04
N GLU A 89 18.31 -0.80 -19.43
CA GLU A 89 17.30 0.20 -19.12
C GLU A 89 16.13 0.18 -20.12
N ASP A 90 16.44 0.16 -21.41
CA ASP A 90 15.43 0.08 -22.45
C ASP A 90 14.78 -1.31 -22.47
N THR A 91 13.46 -1.37 -22.61
CA THR A 91 12.73 -2.65 -22.53
C THR A 91 12.93 -3.50 -23.78
N ALA A 92 13.07 -2.90 -24.96
CA ALA A 92 13.33 -3.65 -26.19
C ALA A 92 14.75 -4.22 -26.15
N GLU A 93 15.73 -3.40 -25.76
CA GLU A 93 17.11 -3.85 -25.59
C GLU A 93 17.25 -4.90 -24.48
N ALA A 94 16.51 -4.74 -23.37
CA ALA A 94 16.47 -5.74 -22.30
C ALA A 94 15.87 -7.07 -22.78
N PHE A 95 14.83 -7.01 -23.62
CA PHE A 95 14.27 -8.19 -24.26
C PHE A 95 15.27 -8.85 -25.21
N GLU A 96 15.93 -8.08 -26.08
CA GLU A 96 16.94 -8.60 -27.02
C GLU A 96 18.13 -9.26 -26.30
N TRP A 97 18.65 -8.62 -25.25
CA TRP A 97 19.70 -9.21 -24.44
C TRP A 97 19.21 -10.45 -23.70
N GLY A 98 18.01 -10.39 -23.13
CA GLY A 98 17.41 -11.48 -22.39
C GLY A 98 17.10 -12.70 -23.26
N ILE A 99 16.65 -12.51 -24.49
CA ILE A 99 16.36 -13.63 -25.41
C ILE A 99 17.66 -14.34 -25.82
N ILE A 100 18.76 -13.59 -26.00
CA ILE A 100 20.08 -14.18 -26.25
C ILE A 100 20.51 -15.00 -25.04
N LEU A 101 20.44 -14.44 -23.82
CA LEU A 101 20.77 -15.21 -22.60
C LEU A 101 19.92 -16.48 -22.49
N LEU A 102 18.62 -16.41 -22.79
CA LEU A 102 17.72 -17.56 -22.76
C LEU A 102 18.09 -18.62 -23.82
N LYS A 103 18.54 -18.19 -24.98
CA LYS A 103 18.97 -19.11 -26.02
C LYS A 103 20.28 -19.81 -25.63
N GLU A 104 21.28 -19.06 -25.18
CA GLU A 104 22.59 -19.62 -24.81
C GLU A 104 22.49 -20.53 -23.57
N CYS A 105 21.59 -20.22 -22.63
CA CYS A 105 21.36 -21.05 -21.45
C CYS A 105 20.39 -22.23 -21.68
N ALA A 106 19.86 -22.43 -22.88
CA ALA A 106 18.85 -23.46 -23.15
C ALA A 106 19.36 -24.89 -22.88
N GLU A 107 20.65 -25.13 -23.18
CA GLU A 107 21.29 -26.44 -22.98
C GLU A 107 21.75 -26.68 -21.54
N SER A 108 21.63 -25.68 -20.67
CA SER A 108 21.99 -25.83 -19.24
C SER A 108 21.13 -26.87 -18.52
N GLY A 109 19.95 -27.17 -19.07
CA GLY A 109 18.95 -28.05 -18.45
C GLY A 109 18.10 -27.37 -17.37
N LEU A 110 18.25 -26.06 -17.15
CA LEU A 110 17.44 -25.30 -16.18
C LEU A 110 15.97 -25.22 -16.59
N TYR A 111 15.70 -25.07 -17.89
CA TYR A 111 14.38 -24.99 -18.47
C TYR A 111 14.36 -25.62 -19.86
N GLN A 112 13.17 -25.74 -20.43
CA GLN A 112 12.93 -26.12 -21.82
C GLN A 112 11.95 -25.14 -22.46
N PHE A 113 12.04 -25.01 -23.77
CA PHE A 113 11.08 -24.24 -24.56
C PHE A 113 9.94 -25.14 -25.06
N GLN A 114 8.73 -24.59 -25.11
CA GLN A 114 7.59 -25.25 -25.73
C GLN A 114 6.72 -24.21 -26.44
N GLU A 115 6.27 -24.55 -27.64
CA GLU A 115 5.35 -23.74 -28.42
C GLU A 115 3.90 -24.15 -28.13
N ILE A 116 3.02 -23.17 -27.87
CA ILE A 116 1.59 -23.35 -27.63
C ILE A 116 0.87 -22.24 -28.38
N GLU A 117 -0.02 -22.61 -29.32
CA GLU A 117 -0.81 -21.64 -30.09
C GLU A 117 0.06 -20.54 -30.74
N GLU A 118 1.18 -20.92 -31.36
CA GLU A 118 2.17 -20.04 -32.00
C GLU A 118 2.98 -19.14 -31.04
N ASP A 119 2.74 -19.25 -29.72
CA ASP A 119 3.50 -18.56 -28.69
C ASP A 119 4.54 -19.47 -28.03
N TRP A 120 5.72 -18.91 -27.77
CA TRP A 120 6.81 -19.63 -27.10
C TRP A 120 6.77 -19.42 -25.59
N TYR A 121 6.91 -20.53 -24.85
CA TYR A 121 6.90 -20.56 -23.40
C TYR A 121 8.19 -21.18 -22.85
N VAL A 122 8.62 -20.67 -21.70
CA VAL A 122 9.74 -21.21 -20.91
C VAL A 122 9.18 -22.05 -19.77
N TYR A 123 9.55 -23.32 -19.74
CA TYR A 123 9.15 -24.30 -18.74
C TYR A 123 10.35 -24.66 -17.85
N PRO A 124 10.32 -24.36 -16.54
CA PRO A 124 11.40 -24.76 -15.65
C PRO A 124 11.45 -26.29 -15.49
N ASN A 125 12.64 -26.87 -15.66
CA ASN A 125 12.85 -28.31 -15.48
C ASN A 125 13.03 -28.68 -14.00
N LEU A 126 13.45 -27.72 -13.19
CA LEU A 126 13.62 -27.87 -11.75
C LEU A 126 12.42 -27.29 -11.01
N THR A 127 12.06 -27.91 -9.89
CA THR A 127 11.00 -27.38 -9.03
C THR A 127 11.46 -27.31 -7.58
N LEU A 128 11.08 -26.22 -6.90
CA LEU A 128 11.35 -26.08 -5.48
C LEU A 128 10.59 -27.14 -4.67
N THR A 129 11.25 -27.73 -3.67
CA THR A 129 10.59 -28.66 -2.74
C THR A 129 9.43 -27.99 -2.02
N LYS A 130 8.46 -28.79 -1.54
CA LYS A 130 7.30 -28.28 -0.78
C LYS A 130 7.73 -27.45 0.44
N LYS A 131 8.82 -27.84 1.11
CA LYS A 131 9.38 -27.13 2.28
C LYS A 131 9.87 -25.72 1.92
N ILE A 132 10.56 -25.58 0.79
CA ILE A 132 11.08 -24.27 0.33
C ILE A 132 9.92 -23.37 -0.10
N LYS A 133 8.96 -23.91 -0.87
CA LYS A 133 7.74 -23.19 -1.26
C LYS A 133 7.00 -22.65 -0.04
N GLN A 134 6.82 -23.48 1.00
CA GLN A 134 6.25 -23.04 2.27
C GLN A 134 7.08 -21.96 2.97
N LYS A 135 8.41 -21.96 2.85
CA LYS A 135 9.29 -20.90 3.38
C LYS A 135 9.06 -19.58 2.62
N ILE A 136 8.98 -19.63 1.30
CA ILE A 136 8.71 -18.46 0.43
C ILE A 136 7.29 -17.92 0.65
N ASP A 137 6.28 -18.78 0.76
CA ASP A 137 4.88 -18.40 0.99
C ASP A 137 4.70 -17.63 2.31
N ARG A 138 5.57 -17.89 3.29
CA ARG A 138 5.62 -17.17 4.56
C ARG A 138 6.29 -15.79 4.44
N LEU A 139 7.01 -15.48 3.37
CA LEU A 139 7.52 -14.13 3.17
C LEU A 139 6.37 -13.17 2.84
N GLN A 140 6.55 -11.89 3.17
CA GLN A 140 5.57 -10.85 2.90
C GLN A 140 6.23 -9.51 2.63
N TYR A 141 5.46 -8.59 2.05
CA TYR A 141 5.83 -7.18 2.13
C TYR A 141 5.82 -6.77 3.59
N LEU A 142 6.85 -6.04 4.00
CA LEU A 142 7.05 -5.74 5.41
C LEU A 142 5.84 -5.01 6.01
N PRO A 143 5.42 -5.39 7.22
CA PRO A 143 4.44 -4.62 8.00
C PRO A 143 5.04 -3.26 8.44
N PRO A 144 4.25 -2.40 9.09
CA PRO A 144 4.77 -1.21 9.78
C PRO A 144 5.91 -1.55 10.76
N MET A 145 6.71 -0.57 11.17
CA MET A 145 7.88 -0.81 12.03
C MET A 145 7.55 -0.65 13.50
N LYS A 146 8.04 -1.54 14.37
CA LYS A 146 7.92 -1.41 15.84
C LYS A 146 8.90 -0.39 16.43
N SER A 147 9.97 -0.10 15.70
CA SER A 147 10.88 1.01 15.96
C SER A 147 10.53 2.20 15.06
N LEU A 148 11.06 3.38 15.40
CA LEU A 148 10.95 4.53 14.51
C LEU A 148 11.66 4.22 13.17
N PRO A 149 11.04 4.49 12.01
CA PRO A 149 11.69 4.29 10.73
C PRO A 149 12.85 5.28 10.53
N ILE A 150 13.88 4.85 9.78
CA ILE A 150 15.03 5.72 9.48
C ILE A 150 14.51 6.98 8.76
N PRO A 151 14.89 8.18 9.21
CA PRO A 151 14.45 9.41 8.57
C PRO A 151 15.01 9.50 7.15
N TRP A 152 14.16 9.89 6.20
CA TRP A 152 14.62 10.19 4.84
C TRP A 152 15.43 11.47 4.87
N THR A 153 16.66 11.41 4.37
CA THR A 153 17.52 12.59 4.13
C THR A 153 17.87 12.74 2.66
N ASN A 154 17.62 11.69 1.86
CA ASN A 154 17.56 11.73 0.41
C ASN A 154 16.51 10.71 -0.10
N ASN A 155 16.42 10.54 -1.42
CA ASN A 155 15.39 9.69 -2.02
C ASN A 155 15.64 8.18 -1.89
N THR A 156 16.67 7.71 -1.16
CA THR A 156 17.08 6.30 -1.13
C THR A 156 17.53 5.76 0.22
N ASN A 157 17.64 6.59 1.27
CA ASN A 157 18.31 6.21 2.53
C ASN A 157 17.42 6.27 3.78
N GLY A 158 16.09 6.16 3.62
CA GLY A 158 15.15 6.16 4.74
C GLY A 158 14.19 4.98 4.72
N GLY A 159 13.30 4.95 5.72
CA GLY A 159 12.30 3.92 5.91
C GLY A 159 12.80 2.77 6.76
N TRP A 160 13.08 1.63 6.13
CA TRP A 160 13.37 0.36 6.83
C TRP A 160 14.84 0.21 7.23
N LEU A 161 15.11 -0.66 8.21
CA LEU A 161 16.47 -0.99 8.64
C LEU A 161 17.18 -1.94 7.66
N PHE A 162 16.43 -2.85 7.04
CA PHE A 162 16.92 -3.85 6.10
C PHE A 162 16.58 -3.51 4.64
N GLU A 163 15.35 -3.06 4.35
CA GLU A 163 14.94 -2.76 2.97
C GLU A 163 15.48 -1.41 2.48
N THR A 164 16.13 -1.42 1.32
CA THR A 164 16.52 -0.18 0.64
C THR A 164 15.57 0.08 -0.51
N LYS A 165 14.69 1.08 -0.37
CA LYS A 165 13.73 1.47 -1.42
C LYS A 165 13.82 2.96 -1.70
N HIS A 166 13.45 3.34 -2.92
CA HIS A 166 13.37 4.74 -3.29
C HIS A 166 12.14 5.41 -2.63
N LEU A 167 12.24 6.66 -2.18
CA LEU A 167 11.14 7.39 -1.54
C LEU A 167 9.90 7.49 -2.44
N VAL A 168 10.11 7.67 -3.75
CA VAL A 168 9.03 7.61 -4.76
C VAL A 168 8.72 6.16 -5.18
N LEU A 169 7.44 5.84 -5.18
CA LEU A 169 6.84 4.57 -5.61
C LEU A 169 6.84 4.44 -7.14
N GLY A 170 6.81 3.19 -7.58
CA GLY A 170 6.72 2.84 -8.99
C GLY A 170 8.05 2.46 -9.63
N ASN A 171 8.05 2.42 -10.95
CA ASN A 171 9.20 2.04 -11.76
C ASN A 171 10.25 3.17 -11.82
N LYS A 172 11.37 2.90 -12.48
CA LYS A 172 12.48 3.86 -12.60
C LYS A 172 12.09 5.18 -13.28
N PHE A 173 11.17 5.16 -14.25
CA PHE A 173 10.74 6.36 -14.98
C PHE A 173 10.01 7.38 -14.11
N LYS A 174 9.53 6.95 -12.95
CA LYS A 174 8.88 7.81 -11.95
C LYS A 174 9.84 8.37 -10.91
N LYS A 175 11.08 7.88 -10.87
CA LYS A 175 12.06 8.20 -9.85
C LYS A 175 13.02 9.27 -10.36
N HIS A 176 13.49 10.13 -9.46
CA HIS A 176 14.43 11.19 -9.76
C HIS A 176 15.30 11.46 -8.53
N SER A 177 16.39 12.20 -8.72
CA SER A 177 17.31 12.60 -7.65
C SER A 177 16.99 13.96 -7.02
N LEU A 178 16.04 14.72 -7.59
CA LEU A 178 15.65 16.02 -7.03
C LEU A 178 15.10 15.88 -5.60
N PRO A 179 15.35 16.88 -4.72
CA PRO A 179 14.82 16.91 -3.37
C PRO A 179 13.29 16.78 -3.33
N LEU A 180 12.79 16.13 -2.28
CA LEU A 180 11.37 15.98 -1.98
C LEU A 180 11.08 16.54 -0.57
N ALA A 181 9.81 16.63 -0.19
CA ALA A 181 9.40 17.10 1.14
C ALA A 181 9.69 16.05 2.23
N TYR A 182 10.97 15.88 2.57
CA TYR A 182 11.45 14.91 3.55
C TYR A 182 10.89 15.17 4.94
N ASP A 183 10.77 16.44 5.32
CA ASP A 183 10.21 16.88 6.59
C ASP A 183 8.76 16.41 6.79
N VAL A 184 7.94 16.47 5.74
CA VAL A 184 6.55 16.01 5.77
C VAL A 184 6.46 14.50 5.98
N ILE A 185 7.25 13.71 5.24
CA ILE A 185 7.27 12.25 5.39
C ILE A 185 7.80 11.82 6.75
N ASN A 186 8.86 12.46 7.23
CA ASN A 186 9.45 12.14 8.52
C ASN A 186 8.49 12.45 9.68
N LYS A 187 7.76 13.58 9.62
CA LYS A 187 6.66 13.87 10.57
C LYS A 187 5.56 12.80 10.55
N LEU A 188 5.21 12.27 9.39
CA LEU A 188 4.23 11.18 9.30
C LEU A 188 4.77 9.86 9.87
N GLN A 189 6.08 9.63 9.80
CA GLN A 189 6.75 8.45 10.37
C GLN A 189 6.80 8.49 11.90
N GLU A 190 6.91 9.69 12.50
CA GLU A 190 6.96 9.87 13.95
C GLU A 190 5.66 9.47 14.67
N ILE A 191 4.53 9.44 13.96
CA ILE A 191 3.23 9.11 14.56
C ILE A 191 3.20 7.64 14.97
N GLU A 192 3.05 7.39 16.27
CA GLU A 192 2.84 6.05 16.83
C GLU A 192 1.37 5.63 16.71
N TRP A 193 1.18 4.41 16.19
CA TRP A 193 -0.10 3.76 16.01
C TRP A 193 -0.15 2.46 16.81
N GLU A 194 -1.36 1.99 17.09
CA GLU A 194 -1.61 0.68 17.67
C GLU A 194 -2.80 -0.01 17.01
N ILE A 195 -2.87 -1.33 17.18
CA ILE A 195 -4.05 -2.11 16.80
C ILE A 195 -5.14 -1.88 17.85
N ASP A 196 -6.31 -1.43 17.41
CA ASP A 196 -7.51 -1.30 18.22
C ASP A 196 -8.04 -2.69 18.59
N SER A 197 -7.77 -3.11 19.83
CA SER A 197 -8.09 -4.44 20.35
C SER A 197 -9.59 -4.74 20.33
N GLU A 198 -10.41 -3.73 20.66
CA GLU A 198 -11.87 -3.83 20.66
C GLU A 198 -12.39 -4.05 19.23
N THR A 199 -11.91 -3.28 18.25
CA THR A 199 -12.25 -3.49 16.84
C THR A 199 -11.83 -4.88 16.37
N TYR A 200 -10.60 -5.32 16.69
CA TYR A 200 -10.16 -6.66 16.32
C TYR A 200 -11.04 -7.77 16.93
N LYS A 201 -11.48 -7.59 18.19
CA LYS A 201 -12.26 -8.57 18.94
C LYS A 201 -13.73 -8.65 18.50
N TYR A 202 -14.36 -7.51 18.25
CA TYR A 202 -15.80 -7.43 18.02
C TYR A 202 -16.20 -7.35 16.55
N GLU A 203 -15.31 -6.90 15.67
CA GLU A 203 -15.65 -6.60 14.29
C GLU A 203 -15.17 -7.69 13.33
N LYS A 204 -16.01 -8.02 12.35
CA LYS A 204 -15.66 -9.00 11.33
C LYS A 204 -14.73 -8.39 10.29
N GLN A 205 -13.66 -9.11 9.96
CA GLN A 205 -12.79 -8.78 8.85
C GLN A 205 -13.59 -8.76 7.52
N THR A 206 -13.63 -7.62 6.83
CA THR A 206 -14.38 -7.43 5.56
C THR A 206 -13.51 -7.30 4.29
N ASN A 207 -12.19 -7.22 4.41
CA ASN A 207 -11.23 -7.14 3.30
C ASN A 207 -10.95 -8.50 2.65
N ARG A 208 -11.59 -8.76 1.50
CA ARG A 208 -11.42 -10.02 0.75
C ARG A 208 -10.04 -10.19 0.11
N ALA A 209 -9.29 -9.09 -0.12
CA ALA A 209 -7.97 -9.15 -0.72
C ALA A 209 -6.85 -9.49 0.30
N MET A 210 -7.19 -9.53 1.59
CA MET A 210 -6.23 -9.75 2.67
C MET A 210 -5.82 -11.23 2.76
N ASN A 211 -4.52 -11.51 2.77
CA ASN A 211 -4.03 -12.85 3.04
C ASN A 211 -4.18 -13.16 4.54
N LYS A 212 -5.13 -14.03 4.88
CA LYS A 212 -5.49 -14.34 6.27
C LYS A 212 -4.31 -14.84 7.13
N GLN A 213 -3.43 -15.68 6.58
CA GLN A 213 -2.32 -16.23 7.35
C GLN A 213 -1.28 -15.16 7.69
N LYS A 214 -0.95 -14.31 6.71
CA LYS A 214 -0.03 -13.18 6.87
C LYS A 214 -0.59 -12.15 7.85
N PHE A 215 -1.87 -11.80 7.69
CA PHE A 215 -2.57 -10.91 8.61
C PHE A 215 -2.58 -11.43 10.04
N LEU A 216 -2.96 -12.69 10.28
CA LEU A 216 -2.98 -13.26 11.65
C LEU A 216 -1.60 -13.29 12.29
N ARG A 217 -0.54 -13.50 11.51
CA ARG A 217 0.84 -13.39 12.00
C ARG A 217 1.16 -11.94 12.42
N VAL A 218 0.79 -10.95 11.61
CA VAL A 218 0.95 -9.53 11.97
C VAL A 218 0.16 -9.21 13.24
N ILE A 219 -1.10 -9.63 13.36
CA ILE A 219 -1.88 -9.39 14.58
C ILE A 219 -1.20 -10.00 15.81
N LYS A 220 -0.73 -11.25 15.72
CA LYS A 220 -0.04 -11.92 16.82
C LYS A 220 1.16 -11.12 17.32
N ASP A 221 1.92 -10.52 16.40
CA ASP A 221 3.17 -9.85 16.72
C ASP A 221 3.01 -8.35 17.03
N TYR A 222 1.87 -7.73 16.72
CA TYR A 222 1.65 -6.28 16.85
C TYR A 222 0.54 -5.92 17.83
N LEU A 223 -0.33 -6.86 18.23
CA LEU A 223 -1.42 -6.54 19.15
C LEU A 223 -0.87 -6.11 20.51
N GLY A 224 -1.18 -4.89 20.93
CA GLY A 224 -0.64 -4.28 22.16
C GLY A 224 0.79 -3.74 22.03
N ILE A 225 1.38 -3.75 20.84
CA ILE A 225 2.71 -3.20 20.58
C ILE A 225 2.56 -1.99 19.65
N PRO A 226 3.07 -0.80 20.01
CA PRO A 226 3.02 0.36 19.15
C PRO A 226 3.91 0.20 17.92
N PHE A 227 3.53 0.86 16.83
CA PHE A 227 4.26 0.82 15.56
C PHE A 227 4.13 2.14 14.79
N HIS A 228 5.02 2.31 13.82
CA HIS A 228 5.14 3.45 12.94
C HIS A 228 4.99 3.00 11.48
N PHE A 229 4.28 3.80 10.68
CA PHE A 229 4.22 3.55 9.24
C PHE A 229 5.47 4.06 8.54
N VAL A 230 5.99 3.27 7.60
CA VAL A 230 6.98 3.78 6.63
C VAL A 230 6.25 4.45 5.49
N TRP A 231 6.49 5.73 5.26
CA TRP A 231 5.78 6.51 4.24
C TRP A 231 6.63 6.74 2.98
N ARG A 232 5.95 6.75 1.84
CA ARG A 232 6.53 6.96 0.52
C ARG A 232 5.59 7.79 -0.36
N TYR A 233 6.13 8.47 -1.36
CA TYR A 233 5.33 9.25 -2.31
C TYR A 233 4.98 8.44 -3.55
N ASP A 234 3.84 8.70 -4.18
CA ASP A 234 3.69 8.39 -5.61
C ASP A 234 4.36 9.45 -6.50
N CYS A 235 4.35 9.24 -7.82
CA CYS A 235 4.94 10.17 -8.78
C CYS A 235 4.22 11.53 -8.87
N ARG A 236 3.13 11.73 -8.12
CA ARG A 236 2.35 12.98 -8.03
C ARG A 236 2.50 13.64 -6.66
N GLY A 237 3.35 13.11 -5.77
CA GLY A 237 3.58 13.64 -4.43
C GLY A 237 2.55 13.21 -3.37
N ARG A 238 1.67 12.24 -3.65
CA ARG A 238 0.70 11.74 -2.66
C ARG A 238 1.37 10.74 -1.73
N SER A 239 1.15 10.87 -0.42
CA SER A 239 1.75 10.02 0.61
C SER A 239 1.05 8.67 0.75
N TYR A 240 1.82 7.60 0.82
CA TYR A 240 1.37 6.22 0.99
C TYR A 240 2.12 5.54 2.13
N SER A 241 1.36 4.99 3.09
CA SER A 241 1.91 4.15 4.15
C SER A 241 2.20 2.75 3.60
N SER A 242 3.38 2.23 3.92
CA SER A 242 3.78 0.86 3.60
C SER A 242 3.25 -0.11 4.65
N GLY A 243 2.99 -1.35 4.22
CA GLY A 243 2.31 -2.37 5.01
C GLY A 243 0.93 -2.65 4.41
N TYR A 244 0.66 -3.89 4.03
CA TYR A 244 -0.63 -4.27 3.45
C TYR A 244 -1.63 -4.72 4.52
N ASP A 245 -1.13 -5.39 5.56
CA ASP A 245 -1.96 -5.99 6.62
C ASP A 245 -2.51 -4.93 7.59
N LEU A 246 -1.73 -3.89 7.85
CA LEU A 246 -2.10 -2.68 8.61
C LEU A 246 -1.84 -1.49 7.70
N ASN A 247 -2.88 -0.71 7.38
CA ASN A 247 -2.78 0.41 6.44
C ASN A 247 -3.92 1.42 6.62
N LEU A 248 -3.61 2.72 6.64
CA LEU A 248 -4.59 3.80 6.76
C LEU A 248 -5.49 3.97 5.52
N GLN A 249 -5.02 3.50 4.37
CA GLN A 249 -5.66 3.69 3.06
C GLN A 249 -6.35 2.43 2.55
N THR A 250 -6.74 1.54 3.47
CA THR A 250 -7.44 0.29 3.17
C THR A 250 -8.96 0.45 3.29
N ASN A 251 -9.68 -0.67 3.28
CA ASN A 251 -11.12 -0.70 3.51
C ASN A 251 -11.49 -0.29 4.95
N GLU A 252 -12.80 -0.16 5.19
CA GLU A 252 -13.35 0.26 6.48
C GLU A 252 -12.77 -0.50 7.68
N TYR A 253 -12.73 -1.84 7.62
CA TYR A 253 -12.20 -2.65 8.72
C TYR A 253 -10.74 -2.33 9.03
N GLY A 254 -9.87 -2.25 8.03
CA GLY A 254 -8.46 -1.96 8.29
C GLY A 254 -8.20 -0.51 8.71
N LYS A 255 -9.05 0.44 8.32
CA LYS A 255 -9.04 1.79 8.91
C LYS A 255 -9.43 1.75 10.39
N ALA A 256 -10.51 1.04 10.71
CA ALA A 256 -11.01 0.91 12.08
C ALA A 256 -10.03 0.18 13.00
N LEU A 257 -9.18 -0.71 12.47
CA LEU A 257 -8.14 -1.38 13.24
C LEU A 257 -7.06 -0.45 13.78
N LEU A 258 -6.95 0.79 13.28
CA LEU A 258 -5.85 1.68 13.64
C LEU A 258 -6.32 2.75 14.63
N SER A 259 -5.60 2.90 15.73
CA SER A 259 -5.76 3.97 16.71
C SER A 259 -4.41 4.63 16.96
N LEU A 260 -4.41 5.91 17.34
CA LEU A 260 -3.21 6.56 17.85
C LEU A 260 -2.79 5.87 19.16
N HIS A 261 -1.49 5.57 19.27
CA HIS A 261 -0.97 4.96 20.50
C HIS A 261 -0.98 5.98 21.66
N LYS A 262 -0.58 7.22 21.37
CA LYS A 262 -0.69 8.33 22.31
C LYS A 262 -2.16 8.76 22.42
N LYS A 263 -2.85 8.21 23.42
CA LYS A 263 -4.25 8.51 23.71
C LYS A 263 -4.37 9.77 24.55
N GLU A 264 -5.43 10.53 24.30
CA GLU A 264 -5.74 11.73 25.07
C GLU A 264 -7.22 11.73 25.49
N VAL A 265 -7.52 12.37 26.61
CA VAL A 265 -8.91 12.59 27.05
C VAL A 265 -9.50 13.68 26.18
N ILE A 266 -10.64 13.41 25.56
CA ILE A 266 -11.33 14.39 24.72
C ILE A 266 -11.86 15.52 25.61
N THR A 267 -11.53 16.76 25.24
CA THR A 267 -12.00 17.96 25.94
C THR A 267 -13.43 18.31 25.52
N ASP A 268 -14.10 19.17 26.28
CA ASP A 268 -15.43 19.71 25.93
C ASP A 268 -15.44 20.38 24.54
N ILE A 269 -14.31 20.95 24.13
CA ILE A 269 -14.13 21.56 22.80
C ILE A 269 -14.05 20.48 21.70
N GLY A 270 -13.44 19.33 21.99
CA GLY A 270 -13.30 18.22 21.05
C GLY A 270 -14.54 17.34 20.95
N LEU A 271 -15.37 17.27 21.99
CA LEU A 271 -16.54 16.40 22.06
C LEU A 271 -17.52 16.56 20.88
N PRO A 272 -17.86 17.77 20.39
CA PRO A 272 -18.70 17.94 19.21
C PRO A 272 -18.18 17.22 17.96
N ASN A 273 -16.86 17.13 17.79
CA ASN A 273 -16.25 16.47 16.63
C ASN A 273 -16.51 14.97 16.62
N LEU A 274 -16.66 14.35 17.80
CA LEU A 274 -16.96 12.92 17.91
C LEU A 274 -18.40 12.60 17.49
N TYR A 275 -19.36 13.44 17.87
CA TYR A 275 -20.74 13.38 17.37
C TYR A 275 -20.82 13.61 15.87
N ILE A 276 -20.04 14.57 15.36
CA ILE A 276 -19.94 14.80 13.91
C ILE A 276 -19.36 13.56 13.20
N ALA A 277 -18.36 12.90 13.78
CA ALA A 277 -17.79 11.68 13.22
C ALA A 277 -18.81 10.54 13.15
N ILE A 278 -19.62 10.37 14.21
CA ILE A 278 -20.76 9.45 14.24
C ILE A 278 -21.74 9.77 13.09
N ALA A 279 -22.11 11.04 12.91
CA ALA A 279 -22.98 11.46 11.81
C ALA A 279 -22.39 11.17 10.42
N ASN A 280 -21.08 11.39 10.24
CA ASN A 280 -20.39 11.10 8.99
C ASN A 280 -20.48 9.61 8.63
N HIS A 281 -20.20 8.73 9.59
CA HIS A 281 -20.27 7.28 9.39
C HIS A 281 -21.71 6.76 9.20
N ALA A 282 -22.71 7.52 9.65
CA ALA A 282 -24.12 7.26 9.34
C ALA A 282 -24.57 7.77 7.96
N GLY A 283 -23.71 8.46 7.21
CA GLY A 283 -24.04 9.02 5.90
C GLY A 283 -24.78 10.34 5.93
N MET A 284 -24.69 11.09 7.05
CA MET A 284 -25.25 12.44 7.18
C MET A 284 -24.27 13.51 6.72
N ASP A 285 -23.37 13.17 5.79
CA ASP A 285 -22.34 14.07 5.30
C ASP A 285 -22.91 15.24 4.50
N HIS A 286 -24.16 15.20 4.06
CA HIS A 286 -24.81 16.33 3.38
C HIS A 286 -25.31 17.44 4.32
N LEU A 287 -25.32 17.21 5.64
CA LEU A 287 -25.72 18.21 6.62
C LEU A 287 -24.58 19.19 6.94
N THR A 288 -24.95 20.37 7.47
CA THR A 288 -24.00 21.31 8.09
C THR A 288 -23.35 20.68 9.33
N TRP A 289 -22.24 21.24 9.81
CA TRP A 289 -21.58 20.72 11.02
C TRP A 289 -22.49 20.75 12.24
N GLN A 290 -23.25 21.83 12.41
CA GLN A 290 -24.17 22.00 13.54
C GLN A 290 -25.32 21.00 13.47
N ASP A 291 -25.86 20.73 12.28
CA ASP A 291 -26.95 19.78 12.12
C ASP A 291 -26.48 18.33 12.27
N ARG A 292 -25.26 18.00 11.86
CA ARG A 292 -24.64 16.69 12.16
C ARG A 292 -24.54 16.46 13.65
N TYR A 293 -24.08 17.46 14.40
CA TYR A 293 -24.01 17.40 15.86
C TYR A 293 -25.39 17.18 16.49
N LYS A 294 -26.39 17.99 16.13
CA LYS A 294 -27.76 17.86 16.63
C LYS A 294 -28.35 16.49 16.31
N TRP A 295 -28.20 16.04 15.07
CA TRP A 295 -28.65 14.73 14.60
C TRP A 295 -28.05 13.62 15.45
N ALA A 296 -26.72 13.61 15.62
CA ALA A 296 -26.03 12.55 16.37
C ALA A 296 -26.43 12.52 17.85
N LYS A 297 -26.65 13.67 18.50
CA LYS A 297 -27.15 13.71 19.88
C LYS A 297 -28.59 13.21 20.04
N SER A 298 -29.40 13.32 18.99
CA SER A 298 -30.81 12.87 19.03
C SER A 298 -30.98 11.38 18.79
N MET A 299 -29.96 10.71 18.25
CA MET A 299 -30.02 9.31 17.85
C MET A 299 -29.61 8.36 18.96
N HIS A 300 -30.33 7.24 19.08
CA HIS A 300 -29.87 6.12 19.87
C HIS A 300 -28.89 5.27 19.04
N PRO A 301 -27.74 4.83 19.56
CA PRO A 301 -26.73 4.10 18.78
C PRO A 301 -27.28 2.88 18.02
N ASP A 302 -28.20 2.13 18.63
CA ASP A 302 -28.81 0.93 18.03
C ASP A 302 -29.84 1.23 16.93
N SER A 303 -30.34 2.46 16.83
CA SER A 303 -31.30 2.85 15.79
C SER A 303 -30.63 3.41 14.54
N ILE A 304 -29.30 3.54 14.53
CA ILE A 304 -28.56 4.13 13.41
C ILE A 304 -28.40 3.10 12.29
N ASN A 305 -28.91 3.44 11.10
CA ASN A 305 -28.59 2.71 9.87
C ASN A 305 -27.24 3.21 9.31
N TRP A 306 -26.19 2.43 9.53
CA TRP A 306 -24.82 2.85 9.22
C TRP A 306 -24.46 2.74 7.73
N LYS A 307 -23.81 3.77 7.21
CA LYS A 307 -23.08 3.73 5.93
C LYS A 307 -21.71 3.05 6.11
N GLU A 308 -21.05 3.33 7.23
CA GLU A 308 -19.78 2.75 7.66
C GLU A 308 -19.96 2.18 9.09
N PRO A 309 -20.49 0.94 9.22
CA PRO A 309 -20.88 0.36 10.50
C PRO A 309 -19.74 0.14 11.51
N ILE A 310 -18.56 -0.28 11.04
CA ILE A 310 -17.41 -0.60 11.88
C ILE A 310 -16.80 0.70 12.44
N LEU A 311 -16.58 1.69 11.57
CA LEU A 311 -16.06 2.99 11.99
C LEU A 311 -17.07 3.75 12.86
N GLY A 312 -18.36 3.67 12.52
CA GLY A 312 -19.44 4.24 13.32
C GLY A 312 -19.48 3.67 14.74
N ARG A 313 -19.45 2.34 14.89
CA ARG A 313 -19.36 1.69 16.21
C ARG A 313 -18.07 2.03 16.96
N LYS A 314 -16.94 2.17 16.26
CA LYS A 314 -15.69 2.64 16.88
C LYS A 314 -15.82 4.07 17.44
N ALA A 315 -16.47 4.96 16.70
CA ALA A 315 -16.75 6.32 17.18
C ALA A 315 -17.67 6.31 18.42
N ILE A 316 -18.68 5.43 18.47
CA ILE A 316 -19.53 5.23 19.66
C ILE A 316 -18.72 4.73 20.85
N ARG A 317 -17.79 3.77 20.65
CA ARG A 317 -16.89 3.31 21.72
C ARG A 317 -16.04 4.45 22.27
N ALA A 318 -15.46 5.27 21.39
CA ALA A 318 -14.70 6.44 21.79
C ALA A 318 -15.55 7.50 22.52
N LEU A 319 -16.84 7.63 22.19
CA LEU A 319 -17.77 8.53 22.89
C LEU A 319 -18.01 8.04 24.30
N LYS A 320 -18.26 6.74 24.46
CA LYS A 320 -18.41 6.12 25.79
C LYS A 320 -17.13 6.26 26.64
N ASP A 321 -15.96 6.04 26.05
CA ASP A 321 -14.69 6.27 26.73
C ASP A 321 -14.57 7.73 27.20
N THR A 322 -14.98 8.68 26.36
CA THR A 322 -14.98 10.11 26.70
C THR A 322 -15.93 10.44 27.87
N GLU A 323 -17.15 9.89 27.87
CA GLU A 323 -18.13 10.06 28.95
C GLU A 323 -17.64 9.47 30.29
N GLU A 324 -16.80 8.44 30.22
CA GLU A 324 -16.14 7.82 31.37
C GLU A 324 -14.77 8.46 31.72
N CYS A 325 -14.43 9.60 31.11
CA CYS A 325 -13.16 10.31 31.27
C CYS A 325 -11.90 9.46 30.94
N LYS A 326 -12.04 8.50 30.02
CA LYS A 326 -10.94 7.66 29.53
C LYS A 326 -10.31 8.25 28.29
N ALA A 327 -8.99 8.13 28.20
CA ALA A 327 -8.24 8.57 27.03
C ALA A 327 -8.52 7.66 25.82
N THR A 328 -8.67 8.26 24.64
CA THR A 328 -8.93 7.55 23.38
C THR A 328 -7.88 7.87 22.32
N GLY A 329 -7.60 6.89 21.46
CA GLY A 329 -6.74 7.04 20.27
C GLY A 329 -7.54 7.18 18.98
N TYR A 330 -8.84 7.48 19.08
CA TYR A 330 -9.74 7.60 17.93
C TYR A 330 -9.29 8.72 16.98
N VAL A 331 -9.31 8.42 15.68
CA VAL A 331 -8.97 9.38 14.63
C VAL A 331 -10.22 9.71 13.82
N MET A 332 -10.65 10.96 13.91
CA MET A 332 -11.69 11.49 13.03
C MET A 332 -11.10 11.77 11.64
N SER A 333 -11.72 11.23 10.60
CA SER A 333 -11.37 11.55 9.20
C SER A 333 -12.23 12.70 8.67
N LEU A 334 -11.58 13.67 8.01
CA LEU A 334 -12.22 14.81 7.37
C LEU A 334 -11.92 14.80 5.88
N ASP A 335 -12.95 14.51 5.07
CA ASP A 335 -12.81 14.43 3.61
C ASP A 335 -13.21 15.75 2.93
N ALA A 336 -12.42 16.12 1.93
CA ALA A 336 -12.72 17.22 1.02
C ALA A 336 -14.01 16.96 0.21
N THR A 337 -14.79 18.02 -0.03
CA THR A 337 -16.03 17.99 -0.84
C THR A 337 -15.73 17.66 -2.31
N SER A 338 -14.75 18.37 -2.88
CA SER A 338 -14.19 18.15 -4.22
C SER A 338 -12.79 18.75 -4.28
N SER A 339 -11.77 17.97 -3.87
CA SER A 339 -10.41 18.48 -3.69
C SER A 339 -9.81 19.12 -4.94
N GLY A 340 -10.04 18.54 -6.13
CA GLY A 340 -9.57 19.10 -7.39
C GLY A 340 -10.18 20.48 -7.68
N LEU A 341 -11.50 20.60 -7.57
CA LEU A 341 -12.20 21.87 -7.79
C LEU A 341 -11.87 22.91 -6.71
N GLN A 342 -11.66 22.49 -5.46
CA GLN A 342 -11.21 23.39 -4.38
C GLN A 342 -9.85 24.01 -4.69
N VAL A 343 -8.87 23.20 -5.13
CA VAL A 343 -7.56 23.71 -5.54
C VAL A 343 -7.69 24.67 -6.73
N MET A 344 -8.49 24.33 -7.73
CA MET A 344 -8.70 25.22 -8.90
C MET A 344 -9.41 26.53 -8.54
N ALA A 345 -10.40 26.48 -7.64
CA ALA A 345 -11.07 27.69 -7.15
C ALA A 345 -10.09 28.61 -6.43
N ALA A 346 -9.25 28.06 -5.55
CA ALA A 346 -8.22 28.81 -4.84
C ALA A 346 -7.19 29.44 -5.80
N LEU A 347 -6.72 28.69 -6.81
CA LEU A 347 -5.73 29.17 -7.77
C LEU A 347 -6.28 30.23 -8.73
N SER A 348 -7.54 30.10 -9.13
CA SER A 348 -8.20 31.04 -10.06
C SER A 348 -8.83 32.24 -9.37
N GLY A 349 -9.05 32.18 -8.06
CA GLY A 349 -9.85 33.18 -7.33
C GLY A 349 -11.35 33.13 -7.68
N CYS A 350 -11.84 32.02 -8.23
CA CYS A 350 -13.24 31.90 -8.63
C CYS A 350 -14.16 31.68 -7.42
N GLU A 351 -14.79 32.75 -6.95
CA GLU A 351 -15.73 32.74 -5.82
C GLU A 351 -16.94 31.83 -6.07
N ASP A 352 -17.51 31.84 -7.29
CA ASP A 352 -18.64 30.98 -7.64
C ASP A 352 -18.30 29.49 -7.45
N THR A 353 -17.11 29.08 -7.92
CA THR A 353 -16.65 27.70 -7.72
C THR A 353 -16.38 27.44 -6.24
N ALA A 354 -15.74 28.39 -5.53
CA ALA A 354 -15.45 28.28 -4.10
C ALA A 354 -16.72 28.05 -3.25
N VAL A 355 -17.82 28.73 -3.57
CA VAL A 355 -19.14 28.52 -2.96
C VAL A 355 -19.64 27.10 -3.25
N GLN A 356 -19.60 26.65 -4.51
CA GLN A 356 -20.08 25.32 -4.91
C GLN A 356 -19.32 24.17 -4.22
N VAL A 357 -18.06 24.40 -3.84
CA VAL A 357 -17.20 23.41 -3.17
C VAL A 357 -17.05 23.66 -1.67
N ASN A 358 -17.87 24.53 -1.07
CA ASN A 358 -17.90 24.82 0.37
C ASN A 358 -16.58 25.38 0.92
N MET A 359 -15.88 26.22 0.15
CA MET A 359 -14.76 27.03 0.65
C MET A 359 -15.22 28.37 1.24
N VAL A 360 -16.47 28.75 0.98
CA VAL A 360 -17.19 29.85 1.63
C VAL A 360 -18.21 29.22 2.57
N ASP A 361 -18.34 29.76 3.79
CA ASP A 361 -19.24 29.23 4.82
C ASP A 361 -20.69 29.26 4.31
N PRO A 362 -21.33 28.11 4.09
CA PRO A 362 -22.64 28.07 3.46
C PRO A 362 -23.76 27.82 4.48
N ASP A 363 -24.92 28.43 4.28
CA ASP A 363 -26.13 28.12 5.07
C ASP A 363 -26.57 26.65 4.93
N GLN A 364 -26.24 26.03 3.80
CA GLN A 364 -26.43 24.62 3.52
C GLN A 364 -25.23 24.05 2.78
N ARG A 365 -24.75 22.87 3.19
CA ARG A 365 -23.65 22.21 2.50
C ARG A 365 -24.02 21.93 1.04
N VAL A 366 -23.21 22.44 0.11
CA VAL A 366 -23.42 22.30 -1.32
C VAL A 366 -22.82 20.98 -1.81
N ASP A 367 -23.56 20.28 -2.66
CA ASP A 367 -23.09 19.10 -3.39
C ASP A 367 -22.90 19.46 -4.86
N VAL A 368 -21.70 19.92 -5.22
CA VAL A 368 -21.37 20.38 -6.59
C VAL A 368 -21.79 19.38 -7.68
N TYR A 369 -21.64 18.08 -7.43
CA TYR A 369 -22.04 17.05 -8.40
C TYR A 369 -23.56 16.94 -8.54
N GLY A 370 -24.30 17.18 -7.45
CA GLY A 370 -25.76 17.28 -7.46
C GLY A 370 -26.21 18.53 -8.21
N THR A 371 -25.56 19.68 -7.98
CA THR A 371 -25.83 20.92 -8.72
C THR A 371 -25.66 20.71 -10.23
N ILE A 372 -24.51 20.16 -10.65
CA ILE A 372 -24.24 19.88 -12.07
C ILE A 372 -25.26 18.90 -12.65
N ALA A 373 -25.61 17.84 -11.91
CA ALA A 373 -26.61 16.86 -12.34
C ALA A 373 -27.99 17.49 -12.56
N ASN A 374 -28.41 18.38 -11.66
CA ASN A 374 -29.68 19.10 -11.78
C ASN A 374 -29.68 20.02 -13.00
N GLU A 375 -28.61 20.79 -13.23
CA GLU A 375 -28.51 21.68 -14.40
C GLU A 375 -28.48 20.90 -15.72
N MET A 376 -27.72 19.80 -15.79
CA MET A 376 -27.70 18.95 -16.98
C MET A 376 -29.06 18.30 -17.24
N SER A 377 -29.77 17.88 -16.19
CA SER A 377 -31.10 17.27 -16.30
C SER A 377 -32.14 18.24 -16.88
N LYS A 378 -31.97 19.55 -16.72
CA LYS A 378 -32.86 20.56 -17.33
C LYS A 378 -32.68 20.65 -18.85
N GLN A 379 -31.51 20.31 -19.37
CA GLN A 379 -31.17 20.44 -20.79
C GLN A 379 -31.37 19.13 -21.57
N LEU A 380 -31.52 18.00 -20.87
CA LEU A 380 -31.61 16.68 -21.47
C LEU A 380 -33.02 16.09 -21.33
N SER A 381 -33.38 15.21 -22.25
CA SER A 381 -34.69 14.54 -22.25
C SER A 381 -34.88 13.55 -21.10
N LYS A 382 -33.81 13.22 -20.39
CA LYS A 382 -33.82 12.30 -19.24
C LYS A 382 -32.98 12.88 -18.10
N PRO A 383 -33.40 12.70 -16.83
CA PRO A 383 -32.61 13.07 -15.68
C PRO A 383 -31.26 12.35 -15.67
N VAL A 384 -30.19 13.09 -15.35
CA VAL A 384 -28.84 12.55 -15.24
C VAL A 384 -28.54 12.20 -13.79
N PRO A 385 -28.23 10.93 -13.46
CA PRO A 385 -27.88 10.55 -12.11
C PRO A 385 -26.60 11.23 -11.63
N ARG A 386 -26.61 11.76 -10.39
CA ARG A 386 -25.43 12.31 -9.70
C ARG A 386 -24.19 11.42 -9.80
N LYS A 387 -24.37 10.09 -9.72
CA LYS A 387 -23.26 9.12 -9.80
C LYS A 387 -22.50 9.21 -11.13
N ILE A 388 -23.22 9.40 -12.24
CA ILE A 388 -22.64 9.54 -13.58
C ILE A 388 -21.88 10.86 -13.67
N ILE A 389 -22.49 11.96 -13.21
CA ILE A 389 -21.85 13.28 -13.18
C ILE A 389 -20.59 13.27 -12.33
N LYS A 390 -20.64 12.69 -11.14
CA LYS A 390 -19.47 12.56 -10.28
C LYS A 390 -18.34 11.84 -10.99
N GLN A 391 -18.65 10.74 -11.69
CA GLN A 391 -17.64 10.01 -12.44
C GLN A 391 -17.03 10.85 -13.58
N ALA A 392 -17.87 11.57 -14.34
CA ALA A 392 -17.42 12.40 -15.46
C ALA A 392 -16.69 13.68 -15.04
N ALA A 393 -17.06 14.29 -13.92
CA ALA A 393 -16.44 15.52 -13.41
C ALA A 393 -15.15 15.24 -12.60
N MET A 394 -14.93 14.00 -12.17
CA MET A 394 -13.72 13.59 -11.44
C MET A 394 -12.62 13.03 -12.36
N THR A 395 -12.92 12.80 -13.64
CA THR A 395 -11.94 12.47 -14.69
C THR A 395 -11.39 13.73 -15.30
#